data_AF-U4V6E9-F1
#
_entry.id   AF-U4V6E9-F1
#
_cell.length_a   1.000
_cell.length_b   1.000
_cell.length_c   1.000
_cell.angle_alpha   90.00
_cell.angle_beta   90.00
_cell.angle_gamma   90.00
#
_symmetry.space_group_name_H-M   'P 1'
#
loop_
_entity.id
_entity.type
_entity.pdbx_description
1 polymer ?
#
loop_
_entity_poly.entity_id
_entity_poly.type
_entity_poly.pdbx_seq_one_letter_code
_entity_poly.pdbx_strand_id
1 'polypeptide(L)'
;MPLLGETGCRLAEIVGLELEDIDMENELIHIRPNAIRRLKTRNSERVLPLVGYAKEAMLLVLPQADDHCLYPRYLKDGTCRATHASNALGKWLKKDFGLTAHSLRHTFRDRLRACGCPLELIDQIGGWSSIGTMGSKYGQGYGLNAVREQIQSTSINFLLTQ
;
A
#
# COMPACT_ATOMS: atom_id res chain seq x y z
N MET A 1 -3.39 -7.17 7.34
CA MET A 1 -4.32 -6.03 7.41
C MET A 1 -3.60 -4.68 7.41
N PRO A 2 -2.52 -4.48 8.21
CA PRO A 2 -1.90 -3.16 8.34
C PRO A 2 -1.33 -2.60 7.04
N LEU A 3 -0.67 -3.43 6.21
CA LEU A 3 -0.12 -2.96 4.93
C LEU A 3 -1.17 -2.26 4.04
N LEU A 4 -2.41 -2.76 3.95
CA LEU A 4 -3.45 -2.12 3.14
C LEU A 4 -4.03 -0.88 3.81
N GLY A 5 -4.26 -0.95 5.12
CA GLY A 5 -4.87 0.14 5.89
C GLY A 5 -3.95 1.33 6.13
N GLU A 6 -2.64 1.12 6.12
CA GLU A 6 -1.64 2.15 6.43
C GLU A 6 -0.88 2.67 5.19
N THR A 7 -0.96 1.99 4.04
CA THR A 7 -0.32 2.46 2.79
C THR A 7 -1.33 2.84 1.72
N GLY A 8 -2.60 2.48 1.91
CA GLY A 8 -3.65 2.64 0.91
C GLY A 8 -3.47 1.77 -0.33
N CYS A 9 -2.51 0.85 -0.38
CA CYS A 9 -2.28 0.01 -1.57
C CYS A 9 -3.50 -0.81 -1.97
N ARG A 10 -3.62 -1.09 -3.26
CA ARG A 10 -4.57 -2.11 -3.74
C ARG A 10 -4.06 -3.48 -3.28
N LEU A 11 -4.97 -4.41 -3.01
CA LEU A 11 -4.58 -5.74 -2.56
C LEU A 11 -3.62 -6.44 -3.52
N ALA A 12 -3.89 -6.37 -4.82
CA ALA A 12 -3.03 -6.97 -5.84
C ALA A 12 -1.62 -6.33 -5.89
N GLU A 13 -1.47 -5.07 -5.45
CA GLU A 13 -0.16 -4.41 -5.36
C GLU A 13 0.66 -5.07 -4.23
N ILE A 14 0.06 -5.30 -3.06
CA ILE A 14 0.73 -5.95 -1.90
C ILE A 14 0.99 -7.44 -2.12
N VAL A 15 0.00 -8.18 -2.63
CA VAL A 15 0.12 -9.62 -2.85
C VAL A 15 1.15 -9.95 -3.92
N GLY A 16 1.35 -9.06 -4.89
CA GLY A 16 2.35 -9.23 -5.94
C GLY A 16 3.66 -8.51 -5.68
N LEU A 17 3.99 -8.15 -4.44
CA LEU A 17 5.32 -7.64 -4.12
C LEU A 17 6.36 -8.73 -4.29
N GLU A 18 7.35 -8.47 -5.13
CA GLU A 18 8.61 -9.20 -5.15
C GLU A 18 9.51 -8.69 -4.02
N LEU A 19 10.49 -9.50 -3.59
CA LEU A 19 11.43 -9.05 -2.56
C LEU A 19 12.24 -7.82 -3.01
N GLU A 20 12.53 -7.72 -4.31
CA GLU A 20 13.21 -6.56 -4.91
C GLU A 20 12.37 -5.26 -4.88
N ASP A 21 11.06 -5.36 -4.64
CA ASP A 21 10.20 -4.19 -4.45
C ASP A 21 10.26 -3.67 -3.01
N ILE A 22 10.97 -4.34 -2.10
CA ILE A 22 10.98 -4.03 -0.66
C ILE A 22 12.38 -3.60 -0.24
N ASP A 23 12.51 -2.34 0.16
CA ASP A 23 13.75 -1.78 0.68
C ASP A 23 13.59 -1.51 2.17
N MET A 24 13.94 -2.50 3.00
CA MET A 24 13.83 -2.34 4.45
C MET A 24 14.93 -1.47 5.07
N GLU A 25 16.02 -1.21 4.35
CA GLU A 25 17.08 -0.31 4.82
C GLU A 25 16.55 1.14 4.84
N ASN A 26 15.82 1.52 3.79
CA ASN A 26 15.16 2.83 3.72
C ASN A 26 13.69 2.81 4.15
N GLU A 27 13.16 1.64 4.55
CA GLU A 27 11.77 1.41 4.93
C GLU A 27 10.79 1.81 3.81
N LEU A 28 11.03 1.36 2.59
CA LEU A 28 10.24 1.69 1.40
C LEU A 28 9.65 0.43 0.76
N ILE A 29 8.52 0.61 0.08
CA ILE A 29 8.00 -0.32 -0.92
C ILE A 29 7.86 0.38 -2.27
N HIS A 30 8.25 -0.32 -3.32
CA HIS A 30 8.16 0.12 -4.71
C HIS A 30 6.93 -0.52 -5.35
N ILE A 31 5.91 0.29 -5.63
CA ILE A 31 4.76 -0.15 -6.42
C ILE A 31 5.09 0.14 -7.88
N ARG A 32 5.58 -0.86 -8.61
CA ARG A 32 6.02 -0.76 -10.03
C ARG A 32 5.74 -2.05 -10.78
N PRO A 33 5.47 -2.09 -12.09
CA PRO A 33 5.28 -3.36 -12.80
C PRO A 33 6.45 -4.33 -12.56
N ASN A 34 6.17 -5.61 -12.36
CA ASN A 34 7.19 -6.64 -12.10
C ASN A 34 6.77 -7.98 -12.75
N ALA A 35 7.51 -9.08 -12.53
CA ALA A 35 7.20 -10.34 -13.20
C ALA A 35 5.87 -10.96 -12.74
N ILE A 36 5.49 -10.71 -11.49
CA ILE A 36 4.29 -11.26 -10.85
C ILE A 36 3.01 -10.49 -11.19
N ARG A 37 3.06 -9.16 -11.28
CA ARG A 37 1.88 -8.29 -11.38
C ARG A 37 2.06 -7.11 -12.34
N ARG A 38 0.94 -6.77 -13.01
CA ARG A 38 0.77 -5.51 -13.74
C ARG A 38 0.06 -4.47 -12.86
N LEU A 39 0.26 -3.20 -13.18
CA LEU A 39 -0.43 -2.09 -12.52
C LEU A 39 -1.76 -1.74 -13.22
N LYS A 40 -2.75 -1.28 -12.44
CA LYS A 40 -4.08 -0.94 -12.96
C LYS A 40 -4.04 0.30 -13.87
N THR A 41 -3.26 1.31 -13.50
CA THR A 41 -3.09 2.55 -14.25
C THR A 41 -1.66 3.04 -14.12
N ARG A 42 -1.25 4.00 -14.96
CA ARG A 42 0.07 4.64 -14.86
C ARG A 42 0.31 5.30 -13.50
N ASN A 43 -0.73 5.92 -12.92
CA ASN A 43 -0.64 6.56 -11.60
C ASN A 43 -0.50 5.55 -10.44
N SER A 44 -0.63 4.25 -10.68
CA SER A 44 -0.31 3.26 -9.65
C SER A 44 1.18 3.21 -9.33
N GLU A 45 2.05 3.60 -10.27
CA GLU A 45 3.49 3.51 -10.06
C GLU A 45 3.98 4.57 -9.07
N ARG A 46 4.54 4.14 -7.93
CA ARG A 46 4.93 5.03 -6.83
C ARG A 46 5.84 4.32 -5.81
N VAL A 47 6.55 5.11 -5.02
CA VAL A 47 7.30 4.64 -3.85
C VAL A 47 6.57 5.08 -2.59
N LEU A 48 6.40 4.16 -1.63
CA LEU A 48 5.72 4.45 -0.38
C LEU A 48 6.61 4.09 0.82
N PRO A 49 6.70 4.97 1.82
CA PRO A 49 7.35 4.64 3.07
C PRO A 49 6.48 3.71 3.92
N LEU A 50 7.14 2.77 4.57
CA LEU A 50 6.61 1.90 5.60
C LEU A 50 6.77 2.61 6.94
N VAL A 51 5.67 3.13 7.49
CA VAL A 51 5.63 3.79 8.80
C VAL A 51 4.66 3.08 9.74
N GLY A 52 4.89 3.18 11.05
CA GLY A 52 4.03 2.59 12.08
C GLY A 52 3.72 1.11 11.81
N TYR A 53 2.43 0.74 11.86
CA TYR A 53 2.02 -0.65 11.65
C TYR A 53 2.31 -1.20 10.25
N ALA A 54 2.53 -0.37 9.23
CA ALA A 54 2.95 -0.87 7.92
C ALA A 54 4.35 -1.52 8.00
N LYS A 55 5.28 -0.85 8.69
CA LYS A 55 6.64 -1.33 8.92
C LYS A 55 6.63 -2.61 9.76
N GLU A 56 5.93 -2.60 10.88
CA GLU A 56 5.83 -3.77 11.77
C GLU A 56 5.23 -4.98 11.05
N ALA A 57 4.16 -4.77 10.28
CA ALA A 57 3.57 -5.85 9.50
C ALA A 57 4.52 -6.37 8.43
N MET A 58 5.36 -5.53 7.83
CA MET A 58 6.38 -5.95 6.87
C MET A 58 7.45 -6.82 7.56
N LEU A 59 7.96 -6.39 8.71
CA LEU A 59 8.94 -7.16 9.49
C LEU A 59 8.41 -8.53 9.92
N LEU A 60 7.13 -8.64 10.25
CA LEU A 60 6.51 -9.91 10.64
C LEU A 60 6.28 -10.87 9.47
N VAL A 61 6.06 -10.35 8.27
CA VAL A 61 5.75 -11.18 7.09
C VAL A 61 6.99 -11.55 6.28
N LEU A 62 8.03 -10.71 6.25
CA LEU A 62 9.27 -10.97 5.52
C LEU A 62 9.90 -12.34 5.81
N PRO A 63 9.99 -12.83 7.07
CA PRO A 63 10.51 -14.16 7.36
C PRO A 63 9.69 -15.32 6.78
N GLN A 64 8.45 -15.05 6.32
CA GLN A 64 7.55 -16.03 5.73
C GLN A 64 7.55 -15.98 4.19
N ALA A 65 8.30 -15.06 3.60
CA ALA A 65 8.51 -14.97 2.17
C ALA A 65 9.30 -16.19 1.64
N ASP A 66 9.20 -16.45 0.33
CA ASP A 66 10.15 -17.33 -0.34
C ASP A 66 11.35 -16.51 -0.86
N ASP A 67 12.16 -17.08 -1.75
CA ASP A 67 13.33 -16.45 -2.35
C ASP A 67 12.98 -15.35 -3.37
N HIS A 68 11.72 -15.21 -3.77
CA HIS A 68 11.31 -14.34 -4.86
C HIS A 68 10.26 -13.29 -4.46
N CYS A 69 9.30 -13.66 -3.61
CA CYS A 69 8.11 -12.86 -3.37
C CYS A 69 7.65 -12.89 -1.91
N LEU A 70 6.89 -11.85 -1.53
CA LEU A 70 6.40 -11.69 -0.17
C LEU A 70 5.30 -12.69 0.22
N TYR A 71 4.49 -13.13 -0.75
CA TYR A 71 3.32 -13.98 -0.50
C TYR A 71 3.24 -15.17 -1.48
N PRO A 72 4.14 -16.17 -1.36
CA PRO A 72 4.24 -17.28 -2.31
C PRO A 72 2.97 -18.13 -2.40
N ARG A 73 2.22 -18.24 -1.30
CA ARG A 73 0.93 -18.97 -1.23
C ARG A 73 -0.09 -18.48 -2.27
N TYR A 74 0.04 -17.24 -2.73
CA TYR A 74 -0.88 -16.63 -3.70
C TYR A 74 -0.32 -16.58 -5.12
N LEU A 75 0.85 -17.18 -5.35
CA LEU A 75 1.40 -17.42 -6.67
C LEU A 75 1.11 -18.85 -7.12
N LYS A 76 0.85 -18.99 -8.41
CA LYS A 76 0.87 -20.30 -9.06
C LYS A 76 1.38 -20.10 -10.48
N ASP A 77 2.34 -20.92 -10.87
CA ASP A 77 2.96 -20.91 -12.20
C ASP A 77 3.56 -19.52 -12.56
N GLY A 78 4.18 -18.85 -11.58
CA GLY A 78 4.81 -17.53 -11.77
C GLY A 78 3.84 -16.36 -11.93
N THR A 79 2.52 -16.57 -11.80
CA THR A 79 1.53 -15.50 -11.94
C THR A 79 0.76 -15.24 -10.65
N CYS A 80 0.49 -13.96 -10.36
CA CYS A 80 -0.29 -13.55 -9.20
C CYS A 80 -1.74 -14.02 -9.31
N ARG A 81 -2.15 -14.96 -8.45
CA ARG A 81 -3.57 -15.26 -8.22
C ARG A 81 -4.18 -14.24 -7.27
N ALA A 82 -4.05 -12.97 -7.60
CA ALA A 82 -4.60 -11.86 -6.83
C ALA A 82 -6.09 -12.07 -6.51
N THR A 83 -6.86 -12.70 -7.40
CA THR A 83 -8.27 -13.05 -7.18
C THR A 83 -8.45 -14.05 -6.03
N HIS A 84 -7.58 -15.06 -5.87
CA HIS A 84 -7.65 -16.01 -4.76
C HIS A 84 -7.24 -15.37 -3.43
N ALA A 85 -6.16 -14.58 -3.44
CA ALA A 85 -5.75 -13.81 -2.27
C ALA A 85 -6.84 -12.81 -1.86
N SER A 86 -7.46 -12.15 -2.85
CA SER A 86 -8.60 -11.24 -2.67
C SER A 86 -9.83 -11.92 -2.14
N ASN A 87 -10.11 -13.14 -2.58
CA ASN A 87 -11.23 -13.89 -2.06
C ASN A 87 -10.98 -14.38 -0.63
N ALA A 88 -9.77 -14.86 -0.32
CA ALA A 88 -9.42 -15.31 1.03
C ALA A 88 -9.41 -14.15 2.03
N LEU A 89 -8.65 -13.08 1.72
CA LEU A 89 -8.60 -11.89 2.56
C LEU A 89 -9.96 -11.20 2.62
N GLY A 90 -10.65 -11.05 1.49
CA GLY A 90 -11.98 -10.44 1.43
C GLY A 90 -13.01 -11.20 2.26
N LYS A 91 -13.00 -12.54 2.23
CA LYS A 91 -13.86 -13.38 3.08
C LYS A 91 -13.56 -13.15 4.56
N TRP A 92 -12.28 -13.16 4.94
CA TRP A 92 -11.87 -12.94 6.32
C TRP A 92 -12.24 -11.52 6.81
N LEU A 93 -11.93 -10.48 6.03
CA LEU A 93 -12.29 -9.09 6.32
C LEU A 93 -13.80 -8.90 6.49
N LYS A 94 -14.59 -9.51 5.61
CA LYS A 94 -16.05 -9.39 5.65
C LYS A 94 -16.64 -10.13 6.84
N LYS A 95 -16.10 -11.30 7.17
CA LYS A 95 -16.58 -12.13 8.30
C LYS A 95 -16.29 -11.48 9.65
N ASP A 96 -15.06 -11.04 9.87
CA ASP A 96 -14.60 -10.65 11.21
C ASP A 96 -14.77 -9.14 11.46
N PHE A 97 -14.87 -8.32 10.40
CA PHE A 97 -14.94 -6.86 10.51
C PHE A 97 -16.05 -6.21 9.69
N GLY A 98 -16.76 -6.94 8.83
CA GLY A 98 -17.73 -6.35 7.90
C GLY A 98 -17.10 -5.44 6.84
N LEU A 99 -15.77 -5.51 6.66
CA LEU A 99 -15.02 -4.62 5.77
C LEU A 99 -14.54 -5.35 4.51
N THR A 100 -14.10 -4.57 3.53
CA THR A 100 -13.39 -5.07 2.34
C THR A 100 -12.01 -4.43 2.23
N ALA A 101 -11.12 -5.01 1.42
CA ALA A 101 -9.84 -4.36 1.11
C ALA A 101 -10.04 -2.97 0.48
N HIS A 102 -11.15 -2.77 -0.24
CA HIS A 102 -11.54 -1.47 -0.77
C HIS A 102 -11.93 -0.49 0.34
N SER A 103 -12.66 -0.96 1.36
CA SER A 103 -13.02 -0.17 2.54
C SER A 103 -11.77 0.33 3.25
N LEU A 104 -10.79 -0.54 3.51
CA LEU A 104 -9.52 -0.16 4.17
C LEU A 104 -8.79 0.96 3.39
N ARG A 105 -8.71 0.81 2.07
CA ARG A 105 -8.09 1.80 1.19
C ARG A 105 -8.81 3.16 1.21
N HIS A 106 -10.15 3.17 1.29
CA HIS A 106 -10.91 4.42 1.42
C HIS A 106 -10.77 5.03 2.81
N THR A 107 -10.77 4.22 3.87
CA THR A 107 -10.51 4.70 5.24
C THR A 107 -9.14 5.37 5.34
N PHE A 108 -8.11 4.82 4.69
CA PHE A 108 -6.80 5.46 4.59
C PHE A 108 -6.88 6.82 3.88
N ARG A 109 -7.61 6.90 2.76
CA ARG A 109 -7.84 8.18 2.06
C ARG A 109 -8.51 9.21 2.96
N ASP A 110 -9.52 8.80 3.71
CA ASP A 110 -10.27 9.71 4.59
C ASP A 110 -9.43 10.17 5.78
N ARG A 111 -8.54 9.31 6.32
CA ARG A 111 -7.53 9.71 7.32
C ARG A 111 -6.57 10.77 6.78
N LEU A 112 -6.09 10.62 5.54
CA LEU A 112 -5.26 11.64 4.90
C LEU A 112 -6.03 12.98 4.75
N ARG A 113 -7.31 12.93 4.37
CA ARG A 113 -8.15 14.14 4.31
C ARG A 113 -8.34 14.80 5.67
N ALA A 114 -8.59 14.00 6.70
CA ALA A 114 -8.86 14.48 8.05
C ALA A 114 -7.66 15.22 8.67
N CYS A 115 -6.42 14.85 8.30
CA CYS A 115 -5.21 15.56 8.72
C CYS A 115 -4.80 16.71 7.78
N GLY A 116 -5.68 17.12 6.86
CA GLY A 116 -5.43 18.28 6.00
C GLY A 116 -4.45 18.03 4.85
N CYS A 117 -4.20 16.77 4.48
CA CYS A 117 -3.33 16.45 3.35
C CYS A 117 -3.82 17.10 2.05
N PRO A 118 -2.96 17.80 1.28
CA PRO A 118 -3.32 18.31 -0.03
C PRO A 118 -3.85 17.21 -0.95
N LEU A 119 -4.94 17.46 -1.67
CA LEU A 119 -5.58 16.45 -2.52
C LEU A 119 -4.62 15.83 -3.55
N GLU A 120 -3.69 16.62 -4.09
CA GLU A 120 -2.67 16.13 -5.02
C GLU A 120 -1.71 15.13 -4.36
N LEU A 121 -1.31 15.38 -3.11
CA LEU A 121 -0.49 14.44 -2.32
C LEU A 121 -1.29 13.18 -1.96
N ILE A 122 -2.57 13.30 -1.61
CA ILE A 122 -3.46 12.13 -1.41
C ILE A 122 -3.48 11.27 -2.68
N ASP A 123 -3.73 11.88 -3.83
CA ASP A 123 -3.84 11.18 -5.10
C ASP A 123 -2.50 10.53 -5.50
N GLN A 124 -1.36 11.18 -5.23
CA GLN A 124 -0.02 10.61 -5.38
C GLN A 124 0.20 9.40 -4.46
N ILE A 125 -0.08 9.52 -3.16
CA ILE A 125 0.12 8.45 -2.17
C ILE A 125 -0.72 7.22 -2.54
N GLY A 126 -1.99 7.40 -2.89
CA GLY A 126 -2.83 6.27 -3.23
C GLY A 126 -2.63 5.74 -4.65
N GLY A 127 -2.06 6.52 -5.56
CA GLY A 127 -2.18 6.25 -6.98
C GLY A 127 -3.65 6.31 -7.44
N TRP A 128 -4.37 7.34 -6.98
CA TRP A 128 -5.71 7.69 -7.46
C TRP A 128 -5.61 8.60 -8.69
N SER A 129 -6.71 8.73 -9.43
CA SER A 129 -6.79 9.66 -10.55
C SER A 129 -6.96 11.08 -10.00
N SER A 130 -6.10 12.00 -10.43
CA SER A 130 -6.24 13.44 -10.21
C SER A 130 -7.49 13.91 -10.95
N ILE A 131 -8.64 13.97 -10.26
CA ILE A 131 -9.86 14.52 -10.86
C ILE A 131 -9.71 16.05 -10.83
N GLY A 132 -9.32 16.64 -11.97
CA GLY A 132 -9.58 18.06 -12.26
C GLY A 132 -8.43 19.07 -12.14
N THR A 133 -7.23 18.73 -11.66
CA THR A 133 -6.12 19.70 -11.62
C THR A 133 -5.26 19.63 -12.87
N MET A 134 -5.56 20.48 -13.87
CA MET A 134 -4.70 20.71 -15.03
C MET A 134 -3.27 21.20 -14.65
N GLY A 135 -3.05 21.61 -13.39
CA GLY A 135 -1.73 21.97 -12.84
C GLY A 135 -0.82 20.78 -12.47
N SER A 136 -1.38 19.58 -12.26
CA SER A 136 -0.62 18.39 -11.83
C SER A 136 0.26 17.77 -12.93
N LYS A 137 0.24 18.34 -14.15
CA LYS A 137 1.15 17.97 -15.25
C LYS A 137 2.51 18.70 -15.21
N TYR A 138 2.69 19.68 -14.33
CA TYR A 138 3.93 20.44 -14.19
C TYR A 138 4.53 20.24 -12.79
N GLY A 139 5.42 19.25 -12.65
CA GLY A 139 6.20 18.99 -11.43
C GLY A 139 6.54 17.51 -11.26
N GLN A 140 7.63 17.20 -10.56
CA GLN A 140 8.03 15.84 -10.18
C GLN A 140 7.12 15.21 -9.09
N GLY A 141 5.95 15.80 -8.83
CA GLY A 141 5.13 15.50 -7.66
C GLY A 141 5.79 15.95 -6.35
N TYR A 142 5.23 15.48 -5.23
CA TYR A 142 5.81 15.66 -3.90
C TYR A 142 7.00 14.73 -3.69
N GLY A 143 8.06 15.23 -3.06
CA GLY A 143 9.22 14.41 -2.69
C GLY A 143 8.89 13.36 -1.61
N LEU A 144 9.75 12.33 -1.50
CA LEU A 144 9.55 11.20 -0.57
C LEU A 144 9.42 11.64 0.89
N ASN A 145 10.11 12.71 1.31
CA ASN A 145 10.00 13.23 2.67
C ASN A 145 8.60 13.76 2.98
N ALA A 146 7.98 14.50 2.05
CA ALA A 146 6.62 15.00 2.20
C ALA A 146 5.60 13.84 2.22
N VAL A 147 5.83 12.82 1.38
CA VAL A 147 5.04 11.57 1.42
C VAL A 147 5.15 10.89 2.78
N ARG A 148 6.37 10.75 3.32
CA ARG A 148 6.63 10.11 4.61
C ARG A 148 5.98 10.86 5.76
N GLU A 149 6.19 12.15 5.85
CA GLU A 149 5.60 13.02 6.88
C GLU A 149 4.07 12.87 6.90
N GLN A 150 3.46 12.87 5.72
CA GLN A 150 2.01 12.81 5.59
C GLN A 150 1.43 11.43 5.91
N ILE A 151 2.08 10.33 5.52
CA ILE A 151 1.62 8.99 5.92
C ILE A 151 1.83 8.82 7.43
N GLN A 152 2.94 9.32 7.98
CA GLN A 152 3.24 9.26 9.40
C GLN A 152 2.22 10.04 10.24
N SER A 153 1.74 11.20 9.79
CA SER A 153 0.70 11.97 10.48
C SER A 153 -0.64 11.22 10.55
N THR A 154 -0.89 10.30 9.61
CA THR A 154 -2.06 9.43 9.65
C THR A 154 -1.86 8.16 10.45
N SER A 155 -0.62 7.72 10.64
CA SER A 155 -0.30 6.40 11.19
C SER A 155 -0.88 6.22 12.59
N ILE A 156 -1.47 5.04 12.83
CA ILE A 156 -1.96 4.71 14.17
C ILE A 156 -0.73 4.33 15.00
N ASN A 157 -0.34 5.19 15.94
CA ASN A 157 0.75 4.90 16.87
C ASN A 157 0.29 3.94 17.97
N PHE A 158 1.22 3.16 18.51
CA PHE A 158 1.01 2.45 19.78
C PHE A 158 0.63 3.49 20.84
N LEU A 159 -0.61 3.46 21.34
CA LEU A 159 -0.79 3.78 22.76
C LEU A 159 -0.11 2.62 23.48
N LEU A 160 1.13 2.85 23.93
CA LEU A 160 1.79 1.95 24.86
C LEU A 160 0.88 1.85 26.09
N THR A 161 0.05 0.81 26.15
CA THR A 161 -0.32 0.21 27.44
C THR A 161 0.99 -0.22 28.07
N GLN A 162 1.50 0.64 28.97
CA GLN A 162 2.47 0.27 29.99
C GLN A 162 1.90 -0.82 30.90
#